data_AF-A0A0G0PP95-F1
#
_entry.id   AF-A0A0G0PP95-F1
#
_cell.length_a   1.000
_cell.length_b   1.000
_cell.length_c   1.000
_cell.angle_alpha   90.00
_cell.angle_beta   90.00
_cell.angle_gamma   90.00
#
_symmetry.space_group_name_H-M   'P 1'
#
loop_
_entity.id
_entity.type
_entity.pdbx_description
1 polymer ?
#
loop_
_entity_poly.entity_id
_entity_poly.type
_entity_poly.pdbx_seq_one_letter_code
_entity_poly.pdbx_strand_id
1 'polypeptide(L)'
;MKRYHMFGGDNYESNGGWNEHLRSSDSLQELTDSVKYDIYDADAEIAKIKNTKGVSEKDKEKWITDRERMRGMATNFSVGGTIYDWIEIIDLETEEPVWQSWRLGEG
;
A
#
# COMPACT_ATOMS: atom_id res chain seq x y z
N MET A 1 -20.04 -9.31 -19.02
CA MET A 1 -18.59 -9.57 -19.09
C MET A 1 -18.01 -9.18 -17.75
N LYS A 2 -17.21 -10.06 -17.13
CA LYS A 2 -16.62 -9.76 -15.82
C LYS A 2 -15.64 -8.60 -15.92
N ARG A 3 -15.66 -7.70 -14.94
CA ARG A 3 -14.73 -6.57 -14.82
C ARG A 3 -14.31 -6.41 -13.37
N TYR A 4 -13.01 -6.23 -13.18
CA TYR A 4 -12.39 -6.07 -11.88
C TYR A 4 -11.77 -4.70 -11.75
N HIS A 5 -11.88 -4.09 -10.56
CA HIS A 5 -11.23 -2.83 -10.23
C HIS A 5 -10.20 -3.06 -9.12
N MET A 6 -8.98 -2.58 -9.36
CA MET A 6 -7.91 -2.57 -8.37
C MET A 6 -7.84 -1.21 -7.69
N PHE A 7 -7.68 -1.24 -6.38
CA PHE A 7 -7.50 -0.07 -5.54
C PHE A 7 -6.28 -0.24 -4.64
N GLY A 8 -5.68 0.89 -4.29
CA GLY A 8 -4.60 0.93 -3.32
C GLY A 8 -4.78 2.10 -2.37
N GLY A 9 -4.09 2.03 -1.25
CA GLY A 9 -4.03 3.12 -0.31
C GLY A 9 -2.83 3.03 0.60
N ASP A 10 -2.61 4.12 1.32
CA ASP A 10 -1.72 4.16 2.45
C ASP A 10 -2.51 3.89 3.74
N ASN A 11 -1.82 3.44 4.80
CA ASN A 11 -2.44 3.23 6.12
C ASN A 11 -2.74 4.54 6.86
N TYR A 12 -2.59 5.71 6.22
CA TYR A 12 -2.56 7.01 6.89
C TYR A 12 -3.88 7.79 6.81
N GLU A 13 -4.86 7.34 6.01
CA GLU A 13 -6.18 7.95 5.99
C GLU A 13 -7.18 7.20 6.88
N SER A 14 -7.62 7.88 7.94
CA SER A 14 -8.53 7.37 8.97
C SER A 14 -9.99 7.16 8.52
N ASN A 15 -10.29 7.37 7.24
CA ASN A 15 -11.63 7.20 6.69
C ASN A 15 -11.56 6.13 5.60
N GLY A 16 -11.95 4.89 5.94
CA GLY A 16 -11.91 3.71 5.08
C GLY A 16 -12.53 3.91 3.70
N GLY A 17 -11.71 4.41 2.77
CA GLY A 17 -12.07 4.78 1.42
C GLY A 17 -11.10 4.17 0.43
N TRP A 18 -11.66 3.82 -0.72
CA TRP A 18 -11.01 3.38 -1.95
C TRP A 18 -10.10 4.51 -2.47
N ASN A 19 -8.95 4.72 -1.82
CA ASN A 19 -8.25 6.00 -1.91
C ASN A 19 -7.56 6.25 -3.25
N GLU A 20 -7.32 5.21 -4.05
CA GLU A 20 -6.93 5.40 -5.45
C GLU A 20 -7.43 4.24 -6.31
N HIS A 21 -8.23 4.54 -7.35
CA HIS A 21 -8.49 3.56 -8.41
C HIS A 21 -7.23 3.44 -9.26
N LEU A 22 -6.58 2.28 -9.18
CA LEU A 22 -5.27 2.06 -9.81
C LEU A 22 -5.41 1.61 -11.26
N ARG A 23 -6.26 0.61 -11.49
CA ARG A 23 -6.51 0.04 -12.81
C ARG A 23 -7.78 -0.80 -12.82
N SER A 24 -8.23 -1.12 -14.03
CA SER A 24 -9.29 -2.11 -14.26
C SER A 24 -8.80 -3.16 -15.25
N SER A 25 -9.32 -4.38 -15.13
CA SER A 25 -9.14 -5.42 -16.15
C SER A 25 -10.34 -6.37 -16.13
N ASP A 26 -10.56 -7.07 -17.23
CA ASP A 26 -11.50 -8.18 -17.31
C ASP A 26 -10.87 -9.51 -16.83
N SER A 27 -9.58 -9.48 -16.42
CA SER A 27 -8.81 -10.60 -15.89
C SER A 27 -8.29 -10.30 -14.48
N LEU A 28 -8.77 -11.04 -13.48
CA LEU A 28 -8.25 -10.98 -12.11
C LEU A 28 -6.75 -11.31 -12.08
N GLN A 29 -6.32 -12.31 -12.87
CA GLN A 29 -4.91 -12.73 -12.91
C GLN A 29 -3.99 -11.61 -13.40
N GLU A 30 -4.43 -10.84 -14.39
CA GLU A 30 -3.65 -9.72 -14.92
C GLU A 30 -3.48 -8.61 -13.88
N LEU A 31 -4.51 -8.38 -13.05
CA LEU A 31 -4.44 -7.45 -11.93
C LEU A 31 -3.46 -7.96 -10.87
N THR A 32 -3.61 -9.20 -10.42
CA THR A 32 -2.72 -9.75 -9.39
C THR A 32 -1.26 -9.82 -9.84
N ASP A 33 -1.00 -10.17 -11.11
CA ASP A 33 0.37 -10.25 -11.66
C ASP A 33 1.04 -8.88 -11.81
N SER A 34 0.24 -7.80 -11.85
CA SER A 34 0.78 -6.44 -11.91
C SER A 34 1.22 -5.90 -10.55
N VAL A 35 0.84 -6.56 -9.46
CA VAL A 35 1.27 -6.21 -8.11
C VAL A 35 2.66 -6.80 -7.87
N LYS A 36 3.65 -5.92 -7.64
CA LYS A 36 5.00 -6.33 -7.25
C LYS A 36 5.17 -6.16 -5.75
N TYR A 37 5.93 -7.07 -5.13
CA TYR A 37 6.36 -6.91 -3.74
C TYR A 37 7.64 -6.09 -3.75
N ASP A 38 7.57 -4.85 -3.27
CA ASP A 38 8.78 -4.06 -3.05
C ASP A 38 9.24 -4.26 -1.60
N ILE A 39 10.53 -4.57 -1.44
CA ILE A 39 11.15 -4.63 -0.12
C ILE A 39 11.26 -3.20 0.37
N TYR A 40 10.47 -2.88 1.39
CA TYR A 40 10.56 -1.61 2.08
C TYR A 40 11.95 -1.48 2.74
N ASP A 41 12.78 -0.58 2.22
CA ASP A 41 14.07 -0.21 2.83
C ASP A 41 13.85 0.87 3.89
N ALA A 42 13.59 0.40 5.11
CA ALA A 42 13.38 1.28 6.26
C ALA A 42 14.56 2.22 6.52
N ASP A 43 15.79 1.79 6.23
CA ASP A 43 17.00 2.56 6.53
C ASP A 43 17.13 3.74 5.55
N ALA A 44 16.82 3.52 4.28
CA ALA A 44 16.78 4.58 3.28
C ALA A 44 15.74 5.67 3.61
N GLU A 45 14.53 5.28 4.02
CA GLU A 45 13.46 6.23 4.35
C GLU A 45 13.71 6.96 5.67
N ILE A 46 14.24 6.29 6.69
CA ILE A 46 14.67 6.95 7.93
C ILE A 46 15.78 7.98 7.65
N ALA A 47 16.73 7.65 6.78
CA ALA A 47 17.78 8.59 6.37
C ALA A 47 17.18 9.81 5.64
N LYS A 48 16.18 9.62 4.79
CA LYS A 48 15.47 10.70 4.11
C LYS A 48 14.74 11.61 5.09
N ILE A 49 13.98 11.04 6.03
CA ILE A 49 13.22 11.79 7.06
C ILE A 49 14.16 12.66 7.91
N LYS A 50 15.29 12.11 8.36
CA LYS A 50 16.30 12.85 9.12
C LYS A 50 16.81 14.09 8.39
N ASN A 51 16.94 13.99 7.06
CA ASN A 51 17.43 15.06 6.19
C ASN A 51 16.33 16.02 5.69
N THR A 52 15.05 15.77 5.97
CA THR A 52 13.96 16.64 5.54
C THR A 52 14.03 18.01 6.22
N LYS A 53 14.11 19.07 5.42
CA LYS A 53 14.11 20.46 5.89
C LYS A 53 12.68 20.95 6.12
N GLY A 54 12.49 21.83 7.10
CA GLY A 54 11.20 22.45 7.37
C GLY A 54 10.19 21.59 8.14
N VAL A 55 10.59 20.40 8.60
CA VAL A 55 9.79 19.52 9.46
C VAL A 55 10.33 19.59 10.89
N SER A 56 9.43 19.62 11.87
CA SER A 56 9.83 19.65 13.28
C SER A 56 10.51 18.35 13.70
N GLU A 57 11.43 18.42 14.66
CA GLU A 57 12.11 17.20 15.16
C GLU A 57 11.12 16.19 15.77
N LYS A 58 10.05 16.68 16.41
CA LYS A 58 8.97 15.83 16.94
C LYS A 58 8.24 15.05 15.84
N ASP A 59 7.96 15.69 14.71
CA ASP A 59 7.30 15.03 13.58
C ASP A 59 8.25 14.03 12.91
N LYS A 60 9.53 14.37 12.79
CA LYS A 60 10.55 13.43 12.31
C LYS A 60 10.66 12.20 13.21
N GLU A 61 10.69 12.37 14.53
CA GLU A 61 10.72 11.25 15.49
C GLU A 61 9.50 10.34 15.34
N LYS A 62 8.31 10.92 15.18
CA LYS A 62 7.09 10.16 14.93
C LYS A 62 7.21 9.35 13.64
N TRP A 63 7.63 9.98 12.55
CA TRP A 63 7.78 9.30 11.25
C TRP A 63 8.85 8.21 11.29
N ILE A 64 9.99 8.45 11.95
CA ILE A 64 11.05 7.46 12.14
C ILE A 64 10.51 6.27 12.95
N THR A 65 9.80 6.52 14.04
CA THR A 65 9.20 5.45 14.86
C THR A 65 8.23 4.60 14.07
N ASP A 66 7.41 5.22 13.22
CA ASP A 66 6.51 4.50 12.32
C ASP A 66 7.30 3.64 11.30
N ARG A 67 8.37 4.18 10.70
CA ARG A 67 9.24 3.46 9.75
C ARG A 67 10.02 2.32 10.40
N GLU A 68 10.46 2.49 11.63
CA GLU A 68 11.07 1.46 12.46
C GLU A 68 10.07 0.33 12.76
N ARG A 69 8.79 0.66 13.04
CA ARG A 69 7.73 -0.34 13.24
C ARG A 69 7.46 -1.17 11.98
N MET A 70 7.67 -0.57 10.80
CA MET A 70 7.54 -1.23 9.49
C MET A 70 8.82 -1.98 9.06
N ARG A 71 9.93 -1.86 9.80
CA ARG A 71 11.20 -2.52 9.44
C ARG A 71 11.02 -4.04 9.46
N GLY A 72 11.34 -4.67 8.34
CA GLY A 72 11.22 -6.13 8.18
C GLY A 72 9.81 -6.62 7.80
N MET A 73 8.84 -5.72 7.59
CA MET A 73 7.55 -6.07 7.00
C MET A 73 7.66 -6.01 5.47
N ALA A 74 7.46 -7.15 4.80
CA ALA A 74 7.37 -7.23 3.34
C ALA A 74 5.93 -6.91 2.88
N THR A 75 5.42 -5.74 3.21
CA THR A 75 4.00 -5.40 3.01
C THR A 75 3.76 -4.26 2.04
N ASN A 76 4.79 -3.74 1.39
CA ASN A 76 4.63 -2.67 0.43
C ASN A 76 4.42 -3.25 -0.97
N PHE A 77 3.32 -2.85 -1.58
CA PHE A 77 2.90 -3.28 -2.90
C PHE A 77 3.22 -2.19 -3.92
N SER A 78 3.90 -2.56 -4.98
CA SER A 78 4.30 -1.65 -6.04
C SER A 78 3.46 -1.91 -7.28
N VAL A 79 2.72 -0.89 -7.69
CA VAL A 79 1.89 -0.91 -8.90
C VAL A 79 2.30 0.28 -9.75
N GLY A 80 2.78 0.01 -10.97
CA GLY A 80 3.25 1.08 -11.86
C GLY A 80 4.44 1.90 -11.35
N GLY A 81 5.16 1.43 -10.31
CA GLY A 81 6.27 2.15 -9.67
C GLY A 81 5.86 3.03 -8.48
N THR A 82 4.56 3.09 -8.16
CA THR A 82 4.06 3.71 -6.93
C THR A 82 3.89 2.65 -5.84
N ILE A 83 4.26 3.01 -4.61
CA ILE A 83 4.23 2.12 -3.45
C ILE A 83 2.94 2.35 -2.66
N TYR A 84 2.26 1.25 -2.33
CA TYR A 84 1.02 1.18 -1.57
C TYR A 84 1.19 0.28 -0.34
N ASP A 85 0.54 0.63 0.76
CA ASP A 85 0.56 -0.19 1.98
C ASP A 85 -0.42 -1.37 1.89
N TRP A 86 -1.45 -1.24 1.05
CA TRP A 86 -2.45 -2.27 0.79
C TRP A 86 -2.97 -2.18 -0.64
N ILE A 87 -3.42 -3.31 -1.19
CA ILE A 87 -4.10 -3.41 -2.49
C ILE A 87 -5.34 -4.30 -2.38
N GLU A 88 -6.46 -3.83 -2.93
CA GLU A 88 -7.73 -4.55 -3.04
C GLU A 88 -8.14 -4.71 -4.50
N ILE A 89 -8.73 -5.84 -4.86
CA ILE A 89 -9.37 -6.04 -6.16
C ILE A 89 -10.83 -6.48 -5.94
N ILE A 90 -11.78 -5.73 -6.50
CA ILE A 90 -13.22 -6.02 -6.46
C ILE A 90 -13.68 -6.65 -7.78
N ASP A 91 -14.58 -7.64 -7.72
CA ASP A 91 -15.43 -8.01 -8.85
C ASP A 91 -16.62 -7.04 -8.93
N LEU A 92 -16.72 -6.26 -10.02
CA LEU A 92 -17.79 -5.27 -10.18
C LEU A 92 -19.18 -5.88 -10.37
N GLU A 93 -19.28 -7.16 -10.73
CA GLU A 93 -20.58 -7.81 -10.87
C GLU A 93 -21.20 -8.10 -9.50
N THR A 94 -20.36 -8.47 -8.53
CA THR A 94 -20.81 -8.82 -7.17
C THR A 94 -20.59 -7.69 -6.16
N GLU A 95 -19.77 -6.69 -6.49
CA GLU A 95 -19.32 -5.62 -5.59
C GLU A 95 -18.56 -6.15 -4.35
N GLU A 96 -17.94 -7.32 -4.49
CA GLU A 96 -17.24 -8.01 -3.40
C GLU A 96 -15.73 -8.10 -3.67
N PRO A 97 -14.88 -8.06 -2.62
CA PRO A 97 -13.45 -8.30 -2.76
C PRO A 97 -13.17 -9.74 -3.21
N VAL A 98 -12.33 -9.86 -4.23
CA VAL A 98 -11.86 -11.16 -4.75
C VAL A 98 -10.37 -11.38 -4.51
N TRP A 99 -9.62 -10.32 -4.18
CA TRP A 99 -8.21 -10.41 -3.78
C TRP A 99 -7.84 -9.20 -2.92
N GLN A 100 -7.11 -9.44 -1.84
CA GLN A 100 -6.73 -8.41 -0.86
C GLN A 100 -5.34 -8.69 -0.32
N SER A 101 -4.55 -7.63 -0.14
CA SER A 101 -3.20 -7.72 0.40
C SER A 101 -3.00 -6.70 1.52
N TRP A 102 -3.40 -7.08 2.74
CA TRP A 102 -3.11 -6.34 3.98
C TRP A 102 -3.24 -7.17 5.26
N ARG A 103 -3.36 -8.50 5.19
CA ARG A 103 -3.52 -9.33 6.40
C ARG A 103 -2.17 -9.64 7.06
N LEU A 104 -1.72 -8.73 7.92
CA LEU A 104 -1.07 -9.11 9.18
C LEU A 104 -2.08 -8.90 10.30
N GLY A 105 -2.72 -9.99 10.75
CA GLY A 105 -3.65 -9.92 11.87
C GLY A 105 -4.67 -11.05 12.02
N GLU A 106 -4.35 -12.31 11.72
CA GLU A 106 -4.97 -13.45 12.42
C GLU A 106 -3.88 -14.49 12.71
N GLY A 107 -3.45 -14.54 13.98
CA GLY A 107 -2.40 -15.39 14.53
C GLY A 107 -1.87 -14.86 15.84
#